data_AF-A0A183BSS2-F1
#
_entry.id   AF-A0A183BSS2-F1
#
_cell.length_a   1.000
_cell.length_b   1.000
_cell.length_c   1.000
_cell.angle_alpha   90.00
_cell.angle_beta   90.00
_cell.angle_gamma   90.00
#
_symmetry.space_group_name_H-M   'P 1'
#
loop_
_entity.id
_entity.type
_entity.pdbx_description
1 polymer ?
#
loop_
_entity_poly.entity_id
_entity_poly.type
_entity_poly.pdbx_seq_one_letter_code
_entity_poly.pdbx_strand_id
1 'polypeptide(L)'
;MLERFIPNNSKLVAQLRSTFTGLWGLEEDDKATKEVIEDAIRSPHNYVLKAQLESGLGNFFDEQVAEMLQKLSKQDRAAYILQQRINPLVVKNFMMRQMKPAQIEDVVSELGIYASLIGNQSTGQILHNSVDGHTIRSKVGFLVNSES
;
A
#
# COMPACT_ATOMS: atom_id res chain seq x y z
N MET A 1 11.38 14.62 -2.79
CA MET A 1 11.88 13.74 -3.88
C MET A 1 10.86 13.59 -5.03
N LEU A 2 9.72 14.30 -5.06
CA LEU A 2 8.84 14.37 -6.24
C LEU A 2 9.24 15.52 -7.17
N GLU A 3 9.68 16.63 -6.57
CA GLU A 3 10.07 17.88 -7.21
C GLU A 3 11.20 17.70 -8.23
N ARG A 4 12.07 16.70 -8.02
CA ARG A 4 13.12 16.32 -8.96
C ARG A 4 12.56 15.85 -10.30
N PHE A 5 11.41 15.16 -10.29
CA PHE A 5 10.80 14.57 -11.49
C PHE A 5 9.70 15.45 -12.09
N ILE A 6 9.10 16.32 -11.27
CA ILE A 6 8.06 17.26 -11.69
C ILE A 6 8.51 18.68 -11.31
N PRO A 7 9.57 19.20 -11.96
CA PRO A 7 10.03 20.54 -11.69
C PRO A 7 8.96 21.57 -12.08
N ASN A 8 8.88 22.69 -11.35
CA ASN A 8 8.03 23.84 -11.65
C ASN A 8 6.51 23.59 -11.65
N ASN A 9 6.03 22.45 -11.13
CA ASN A 9 4.59 22.21 -10.95
C ASN A 9 4.27 21.80 -9.50
N SER A 10 4.39 22.78 -8.60
CA SER A 10 4.15 22.60 -7.16
C SER A 10 2.73 22.13 -6.85
N LYS A 11 1.73 22.56 -7.63
CA LYS A 11 0.33 22.14 -7.47
C LYS A 11 0.18 20.63 -7.71
N LEU A 12 0.72 20.11 -8.82
CA LEU A 12 0.67 18.67 -9.11
C LEU A 12 1.46 17.86 -8.07
N VAL A 13 2.63 18.36 -7.64
CA VAL A 13 3.41 17.72 -6.57
C VAL A 13 2.61 17.61 -5.28
N ALA A 14 1.90 18.68 -4.88
CA ALA A 14 1.06 18.68 -3.70
C ALA A 14 -0.11 17.69 -3.83
N GLN A 15 -0.76 17.63 -5.00
CA GLN A 15 -1.84 16.68 -5.27
C GLN A 15 -1.36 15.24 -5.18
N LEU A 16 -0.24 14.89 -5.82
CA LEU A 16 0.34 13.54 -5.73
C LEU A 16 0.74 13.18 -4.30
N ARG A 17 1.39 14.11 -3.58
CA ARG A 17 1.78 13.87 -2.19
C ARG A 17 0.58 13.62 -1.28
N SER A 18 -0.55 14.27 -1.53
CA SER A 18 -1.76 14.08 -0.74
C SER A 18 -2.37 12.67 -0.87
N THR A 19 -2.01 11.91 -1.91
CA THR A 19 -2.45 10.52 -2.07
C THR A 19 -1.51 9.51 -1.42
N PHE A 20 -0.36 9.94 -0.88
CA PHE A 20 0.60 9.04 -0.25
C PHE A 20 0.22 8.78 1.20
N THR A 21 0.42 7.54 1.64
CA THR A 21 0.44 7.16 3.05
C THR A 21 1.87 7.20 3.57
N GLY A 22 2.08 7.08 4.88
CA GLY A 22 3.41 6.89 5.45
C GLY A 22 4.08 5.63 4.86
N LEU A 23 5.32 5.79 4.39
CA LEU A 23 6.10 4.72 3.78
C LEU A 23 7.57 4.92 4.14
N TRP A 24 8.20 3.89 4.71
CA TRP A 24 9.55 3.95 5.26
C TRP A 24 10.37 2.76 4.76
N GLY A 25 11.51 3.06 4.13
CA GLY A 25 12.58 2.09 3.90
C GLY A 25 13.22 1.68 5.23
N LEU A 26 13.71 0.44 5.29
CA LEU A 26 14.26 -0.16 6.51
C LEU A 26 15.76 -0.51 6.37
N GLU A 27 16.36 -0.19 5.23
CA GLU A 27 17.75 -0.49 4.88
C GLU A 27 18.77 0.31 5.69
N GLU A 28 18.44 1.55 6.06
CA GLU A 28 19.31 2.44 6.81
C GLU A 28 19.31 2.13 8.31
N ASP A 29 20.42 2.40 9.00
CA ASP A 29 20.54 2.23 10.45
C ASP A 29 20.56 3.56 11.21
N ASP A 30 19.99 4.60 10.62
CA ASP A 30 19.86 5.92 11.22
C ASP A 30 18.82 5.95 12.36
N LYS A 31 18.76 7.09 13.05
CA LYS A 31 17.85 7.30 14.18
C LYS A 31 16.38 7.21 13.77
N ALA A 32 16.00 7.77 12.63
CA ALA A 32 14.60 7.81 12.19
C ALA A 32 14.10 6.40 11.83
N THR A 33 14.91 5.60 11.14
CA THR A 33 14.58 4.21 10.82
C THR A 33 14.46 3.35 12.08
N LYS A 34 15.32 3.56 13.08
CA LYS A 34 15.19 2.85 14.37
C LYS A 34 13.91 3.23 15.11
N GLU A 35 13.60 4.53 15.18
CA GLU A 35 12.40 5.02 15.85
C GLU A 35 11.12 4.47 15.22
N VAL A 36 11.03 4.41 13.88
CA VAL A 36 9.84 3.85 13.22
C VAL A 36 9.73 2.33 13.38
N ILE A 37 10.85 1.60 13.39
CA ILE A 37 10.86 0.15 13.69
C ILE A 37 10.38 -0.10 15.13
N GLU A 38 10.89 0.66 16.10
CA GLU A 38 10.48 0.56 17.50
C GLU A 38 8.99 0.89 17.69
N ASP A 39 8.49 1.93 17.02
CA ASP A 39 7.07 2.27 17.03
C ASP A 39 6.21 1.17 16.40
N ALA A 40 6.63 0.60 15.27
CA ALA A 40 5.92 -0.49 14.62
C ALA A 40 5.92 -1.79 15.43
N ILE A 41 6.98 -2.07 16.19
CA ILE A 41 6.99 -3.20 17.14
C ILE A 41 6.03 -2.95 18.30
N ARG A 42 5.97 -1.71 18.82
CA ARG A 42 5.09 -1.33 19.94
C ARG A 42 3.63 -1.21 19.54
N SER A 43 3.34 -0.78 18.32
CA SER A 43 1.99 -0.50 17.83
C SER A 43 1.78 -1.09 16.43
N PRO A 44 1.87 -2.42 16.28
CA PRO A 44 1.95 -3.08 14.98
C PRO A 44 0.67 -2.93 14.14
N HIS A 45 -0.48 -2.75 14.78
CA HIS A 45 -1.77 -2.53 14.11
C HIS A 45 -1.80 -1.24 13.26
N ASN A 46 -0.88 -0.28 13.49
CA ASN A 46 -0.77 0.95 12.71
C ASN A 46 0.00 0.77 11.40
N TYR A 47 0.59 -0.40 11.17
CA TYR A 47 1.50 -0.64 10.06
C TYR A 47 1.16 -1.92 9.30
N VAL A 48 1.71 -1.99 8.09
CA VAL A 48 1.79 -3.20 7.26
C VAL A 48 3.23 -3.32 6.83
N LEU A 49 3.88 -4.44 7.15
CA LEU A 49 5.22 -4.73 6.66
C LEU A 49 5.08 -5.50 5.34
N LYS A 50 5.75 -5.05 4.29
CA LYS A 50 5.65 -5.67 2.96
C LYS A 50 7.00 -6.15 2.51
N ALA A 51 7.13 -7.44 2.21
CA ALA A 51 8.26 -7.94 1.44
C ALA A 51 8.17 -7.39 0.00
N GLN A 52 9.32 -7.19 -0.66
CA GLN A 52 9.38 -6.77 -2.06
C GLN A 52 9.07 -7.94 -3.01
N LEU A 53 7.87 -8.50 -2.91
CA LEU A 53 7.35 -9.58 -3.76
C LEU A 53 6.12 -9.10 -4.55
N GLU A 54 5.83 -9.77 -5.67
CA GLU A 54 4.69 -9.42 -6.52
C GLU A 54 3.34 -9.81 -5.90
N SER A 55 2.27 -9.16 -6.38
CA SER A 55 0.86 -9.53 -6.12
C SER A 55 0.41 -9.53 -4.66
N GLY A 56 1.13 -8.87 -3.75
CA GLY A 56 0.78 -8.79 -2.32
C GLY A 56 1.09 -10.06 -1.53
N LEU A 57 1.85 -10.99 -2.11
CA LEU A 57 2.47 -12.07 -1.36
C LEU A 57 3.52 -11.45 -0.42
N GLY A 58 3.54 -11.84 0.86
CA GLY A 58 4.51 -11.33 1.84
C GLY A 58 4.13 -10.00 2.51
N ASN A 59 2.84 -9.68 2.62
CA ASN A 59 2.36 -8.65 3.56
C ASN A 59 2.14 -9.28 4.94
N PHE A 60 2.68 -8.63 5.98
CA PHE A 60 2.46 -8.98 7.38
C PHE A 60 1.60 -7.90 8.03
N PHE A 61 0.66 -8.35 8.86
CA PHE A 61 -0.33 -7.50 9.53
C PHE A 61 -0.32 -7.77 11.02
N ASP A 62 -0.75 -6.77 11.80
CA ASP A 62 -0.95 -6.92 13.23
C ASP A 62 0.31 -7.51 13.90
N GLU A 63 0.18 -8.44 14.85
CA GLU A 63 1.31 -8.99 15.61
C GLU A 63 2.43 -9.56 14.72
N GLN A 64 2.11 -10.02 13.50
CA GLN A 64 3.10 -10.53 12.55
C GLN A 64 4.11 -9.44 12.14
N VAL A 65 3.71 -8.17 12.13
CA VAL A 65 4.63 -7.04 11.88
C VAL A 65 5.71 -7.00 12.95
N ALA A 66 5.32 -7.03 14.22
CA ALA A 66 6.25 -6.97 15.34
C ALA A 66 7.16 -8.20 15.37
N GLU A 67 6.57 -9.40 15.20
CA GLU A 67 7.34 -10.64 15.17
C GLU A 67 8.38 -10.67 14.05
N MET A 68 8.02 -10.21 12.85
CA MET A 68 8.96 -10.18 11.73
C MET A 68 10.06 -9.15 11.96
N LEU A 69 9.71 -7.92 12.38
CA LEU A 69 10.71 -6.87 12.63
C LEU A 69 11.73 -7.27 13.71
N GLN A 70 11.32 -8.03 14.72
CA GLN A 70 12.22 -8.55 15.75
C GLN A 70 13.15 -9.67 15.24
N LYS A 71 12.75 -10.42 14.21
CA LYS A 71 13.53 -11.53 13.63
C LYS A 71 14.49 -11.06 12.54
N LEU A 72 14.20 -9.96 11.87
CA LEU A 72 14.99 -9.48 10.74
C LEU A 72 16.39 -9.02 11.19
N SER A 73 17.42 -9.55 10.53
CA SER A 73 18.77 -8.99 10.66
C SER A 73 18.83 -7.62 10.00
N LYS A 74 19.89 -6.84 10.31
CA LYS A 74 20.07 -5.53 9.65
C LYS A 74 20.12 -5.64 8.13
N GLN A 75 20.69 -6.72 7.60
CA GLN A 75 20.85 -6.96 6.17
C GLN A 75 19.52 -7.34 5.52
N ASP A 76 18.69 -8.13 6.20
CA ASP A 76 17.42 -8.61 5.62
C ASP A 76 16.36 -7.51 5.54
N ARG A 77 16.48 -6.45 6.34
CA ARG A 77 15.53 -5.33 6.35
C ARG A 77 15.35 -4.67 4.98
N ALA A 78 16.40 -4.64 4.14
CA ALA A 78 16.36 -4.05 2.81
C ALA A 78 15.37 -4.75 1.85
N ALA A 79 14.97 -5.99 2.15
CA ALA A 79 13.96 -6.72 1.38
C ALA A 79 12.51 -6.32 1.74
N TYR A 80 12.33 -5.40 2.69
CA TYR A 80 11.03 -5.01 3.21
C TYR A 80 10.84 -3.49 3.17
N ILE A 81 9.58 -3.09 3.18
CA ILE A 81 9.16 -1.71 3.37
C ILE A 81 8.05 -1.68 4.42
N LEU A 82 8.13 -0.70 5.32
CA LEU A 82 7.10 -0.48 6.32
C LEU A 82 6.13 0.57 5.79
N GLN A 83 4.84 0.27 5.80
CA GLN A 83 3.80 1.19 5.35
C GLN A 83 2.84 1.46 6.48
N GLN A 84 2.40 2.70 6.63
CA GLN A 84 1.27 3.04 7.48
C GLN A 84 0.02 2.30 6.98
N ARG A 85 -0.72 1.69 7.91
CA ARG A 85 -1.94 0.96 7.62
C ARG A 85 -3.01 1.94 7.16
N ILE A 86 -3.65 1.59 6.05
CA ILE A 86 -4.84 2.28 5.56
C ILE A 86 -6.05 1.58 6.17
N ASN A 87 -6.94 2.34 6.78
CA ASN A 87 -8.19 1.84 7.36
C ASN A 87 -9.34 2.13 6.39
N PRO A 88 -9.67 1.20 5.47
CA PRO A 88 -10.71 1.42 4.48
C PRO A 88 -12.10 1.46 5.12
N LEU A 89 -13.04 2.13 4.46
CA LEU A 89 -14.45 2.06 4.81
C LEU A 89 -14.97 0.64 4.56
N VAL A 90 -15.61 0.07 5.59
CA VAL A 90 -16.32 -1.21 5.50
C VAL A 90 -17.79 -0.93 5.21
N VAL A 91 -18.34 -1.57 4.17
CA VAL A 91 -19.74 -1.42 3.77
C VAL A 91 -20.38 -2.79 3.56
N LYS A 92 -21.69 -2.94 3.81
CA LYS A 92 -22.41 -4.17 3.45
C LYS A 92 -22.70 -4.20 1.96
N ASN A 93 -22.41 -5.32 1.31
CA ASN A 93 -22.73 -5.51 -0.11
C ASN A 93 -23.04 -6.99 -0.43
N PHE A 94 -23.73 -7.25 -1.53
CA PHE A 94 -23.99 -8.60 -2.01
C PHE A 94 -22.79 -9.15 -2.80
N MET A 95 -22.23 -10.24 -2.33
CA MET A 95 -21.16 -10.99 -3.01
C MET A 95 -21.77 -12.14 -3.81
N MET A 96 -21.63 -12.07 -5.13
CA MET A 96 -22.05 -13.14 -6.05
C MET A 96 -20.83 -13.94 -6.50
N ARG A 97 -20.89 -15.27 -6.34
CA ARG A 97 -19.83 -16.19 -6.76
C ARG A 97 -20.43 -17.37 -7.52
N GLN A 98 -19.71 -17.88 -8.50
CA GLN A 98 -20.17 -19.00 -9.32
C GLN A 98 -20.56 -20.20 -8.44
N MET A 99 -21.72 -20.80 -8.72
CA MET A 99 -22.30 -21.93 -7.97
C MET A 99 -22.52 -21.70 -6.46
N LYS A 100 -22.57 -20.45 -6.00
CA LYS A 100 -22.91 -20.10 -4.61
C LYS A 100 -24.11 -19.12 -4.58
N PRO A 101 -24.99 -19.21 -3.57
CA PRO A 101 -26.01 -18.18 -3.38
C PRO A 101 -25.35 -16.82 -3.13
N ALA A 102 -26.03 -15.74 -3.51
CA ALA A 102 -25.59 -14.39 -3.15
C ALA A 102 -25.63 -14.22 -1.63
N GLN A 103 -24.57 -13.65 -1.06
CA GLN A 103 -24.43 -13.43 0.38
C GLN A 103 -24.22 -11.94 0.67
N ILE A 104 -24.86 -11.42 1.72
CA ILE A 104 -24.57 -10.08 2.23
C ILE A 104 -23.33 -10.20 3.10
N GLU A 105 -22.27 -9.48 2.75
CA GLU A 105 -20.98 -9.49 3.45
C GLU A 105 -20.55 -8.07 3.78
N ASP A 106 -19.74 -7.94 4.81
CA ASP A 106 -18.97 -6.71 5.05
C ASP A 106 -17.78 -6.69 4.10
N VAL A 107 -17.72 -5.69 3.23
CA VAL A 107 -16.70 -5.58 2.18
C VAL A 107 -15.87 -4.30 2.32
N VAL A 108 -14.60 -4.44 1.98
CA VAL A 108 -13.68 -3.33 1.73
C VAL A 108 -13.42 -3.24 0.24
N SER A 109 -13.33 -2.03 -0.29
CA SER A 109 -13.16 -1.80 -1.74
C SER A 109 -11.89 -1.04 -2.03
N GLU A 110 -11.19 -1.47 -3.08
CA GLU A 110 -9.97 -0.83 -3.60
C GLU A 110 -10.30 -0.25 -4.99
N LEU A 111 -10.07 1.06 -5.17
CA LEU A 111 -10.19 1.75 -6.46
C LEU A 111 -8.89 1.62 -7.26
N GLY A 112 -8.96 1.03 -8.45
CA GLY A 112 -7.87 1.02 -9.42
C GLY A 112 -8.18 1.96 -10.59
N ILE A 113 -7.19 2.74 -11.02
CA ILE A 113 -7.29 3.64 -12.18
C ILE A 113 -6.41 3.09 -13.30
N TYR A 114 -6.96 2.99 -14.50
CA TYR A 114 -6.23 2.58 -15.70
C TYR A 114 -5.80 3.83 -16.49
N ALA A 115 -4.52 3.88 -16.85
CA ALA A 115 -3.94 4.99 -17.59
C ALA A 115 -2.90 4.49 -18.59
N SER A 116 -2.77 5.20 -19.71
CA SER A 116 -1.85 4.87 -20.80
C SER A 116 -0.86 6.02 -21.00
N LEU A 117 0.44 5.71 -21.07
CA LEU A 117 1.49 6.68 -21.38
C LEU A 117 2.40 6.14 -22.48
N ILE A 118 2.50 6.87 -23.59
CA ILE A 118 3.44 6.59 -24.67
C ILE A 118 4.41 7.76 -24.74
N GLY A 119 5.70 7.48 -24.64
CA GLY A 119 6.75 8.48 -24.72
C GLY A 119 7.96 7.98 -25.49
N ASN A 120 8.77 8.92 -25.95
CA ASN A 120 10.07 8.64 -26.55
C ASN A 120 11.15 8.70 -25.45
N GLN A 121 11.80 7.58 -25.18
CA GLN A 121 12.82 7.49 -24.14
C GLN A 121 14.06 8.33 -24.42
N SER A 122 14.47 8.45 -25.70
CA SER A 122 15.69 9.18 -26.08
C SER A 122 15.52 10.68 -25.98
N THR A 123 14.33 11.20 -26.29
CA THR A 123 14.04 12.64 -26.29
C THR A 123 13.31 13.12 -25.04
N GLY A 124 12.70 12.20 -24.28
CA GLY A 124 11.81 12.52 -23.17
C GLY A 124 10.44 13.04 -23.59
N GLN A 125 10.11 13.02 -24.88
CA GLN A 125 8.83 13.52 -25.39
C GLN A 125 7.67 12.60 -24.99
N ILE A 126 6.58 13.19 -24.50
CA ILE A 126 5.31 12.49 -24.28
C ILE A 126 4.48 12.57 -25.57
N LEU A 127 4.12 11.41 -26.12
CA LEU A 127 3.30 11.27 -27.34
C LEU A 127 1.83 11.03 -27.01
N HIS A 128 1.56 10.35 -25.90
CA HIS A 128 0.23 10.06 -25.39
C HIS A 128 0.25 9.97 -23.87
N ASN A 129 -0.75 10.52 -23.21
CA ASN A 129 -0.95 10.41 -21.77
C ASN A 129 -2.46 10.56 -21.47
N SER A 130 -3.11 9.47 -21.07
CA SER A 130 -4.56 9.41 -20.86
C SER A 130 -4.92 8.55 -19.65
N VAL A 131 -6.14 8.77 -19.14
CA VAL A 131 -6.79 7.91 -18.15
C VAL A 131 -8.02 7.31 -18.83
N ASP A 132 -8.04 5.98 -18.96
CA ASP A 132 -8.94 5.28 -19.89
C ASP A 132 -9.94 4.36 -19.17
N GLY A 133 -9.96 4.37 -17.83
CA GLY A 133 -10.95 3.63 -17.06
C GLY A 133 -10.61 3.46 -15.60
N HIS A 134 -11.44 2.68 -14.92
CA HIS A 134 -11.22 2.31 -13.53
C HIS A 134 -11.82 0.93 -13.25
N THR A 135 -11.42 0.36 -12.11
CA THR A 135 -12.01 -0.84 -11.53
C THR A 135 -12.23 -0.61 -10.04
N ILE A 136 -13.25 -1.26 -9.48
CA ILE A 136 -13.42 -1.36 -8.04
C ILE A 136 -13.36 -2.83 -7.69
N ARG A 137 -12.37 -3.19 -6.88
CA ARG A 137 -12.22 -4.55 -6.37
C ARG A 137 -12.71 -4.59 -4.92
N SER A 138 -13.85 -5.23 -4.70
CA SER A 138 -14.37 -5.47 -3.37
C SER A 138 -13.93 -6.84 -2.85
N LYS A 139 -13.46 -6.89 -1.60
CA LYS A 139 -13.08 -8.11 -0.89
C LYS A 139 -13.86 -8.15 0.42
N VAL A 140 -14.17 -9.36 0.90
CA VAL A 140 -14.72 -9.52 2.26
C VAL A 140 -13.69 -8.94 3.24
N GLY A 141 -14.14 -8.04 4.11
CA GLY A 141 -13.30 -7.41 5.10
C GLY A 141 -12.88 -8.45 6.14
N PHE A 142 -11.58 -8.71 6.27
CA PHE A 142 -11.04 -9.59 7.32
C PHE A 142 -11.10 -8.96 8.74
N LEU A 143 -11.77 -7.82 8.91
CA LEU A 143 -11.86 -7.08 10.18
C LEU A 143 -12.91 -7.65 11.15
N VAL A 144 -13.53 -8.79 10.85
CA VAL A 144 -14.55 -9.42 11.72
C VAL A 144 -14.19 -10.90 11.88
N ASN A 145 -13.26 -11.21 12.79
CA ASN A 145 -13.06 -12.56 13.36
C ASN A 145 -12.17 -12.49 14.62
N SER A 146 -12.45 -11.55 15.53
CA SER A 146 -11.82 -11.53 16.86
C SER A 146 -12.83 -11.51 18.02
N GLU A 147 -14.10 -11.82 17.78
CA GLU A 147 -15.07 -12.10 18.83
C GLU A 147 -16.07 -13.17 18.35
N SER A 148 -15.80 -14.42 18.73
CA SER A 148 -16.79 -15.50 18.85
C SER A 148 -16.35 -16.45 19.96
#